data_AF-A0A5J4PQ96-F1
#
_entry.id   AF-A0A5J4PQ96-F1
#
_cell.length_a   1.000
_cell.length_b   1.000
_cell.length_c   1.000
_cell.angle_alpha   90.00
_cell.angle_beta   90.00
_cell.angle_gamma   90.00
#
_symmetry.space_group_name_H-M   'P 1'
#
loop_
_entity.id
_entity.type
_entity.pdbx_description
1 polymer ?
#
loop_
_entity_poly.entity_id
_entity_poly.type
_entity_poly.pdbx_seq_one_letter_code
_entity_poly.pdbx_strand_id
1 'polypeptide(L)' 'DKNSWKQIVKKDTLTWTQVCDLSGWNSNIVKQYAVRELPANILINSKGKVIAQNIGRDSLSVRLPKLLEEK' A
#
# COMPACT_ATOMS: atom_id res chain seq x y z
N ASP A 1 -17.39 -6.44 -6.60
CA ASP A 1 -16.80 -7.43 -7.54
C ASP A 1 -15.75 -6.74 -8.44
N LYS A 2 -15.13 -7.48 -9.38
CA LYS A 2 -14.06 -6.97 -10.27
C LYS A 2 -14.45 -5.70 -11.01
N ASN A 3 -15.71 -5.59 -11.44
CA ASN A 3 -16.17 -4.44 -12.20
C ASN A 3 -16.32 -3.21 -11.30
N SER A 4 -16.88 -3.36 -10.10
CA SER A 4 -16.94 -2.28 -9.12
C SER A 4 -15.55 -1.75 -8.77
N TRP A 5 -14.58 -2.64 -8.55
CA TRP A 5 -13.21 -2.25 -8.25
C TRP A 5 -12.58 -1.42 -9.39
N LYS A 6 -12.69 -1.89 -10.64
CA LYS A 6 -12.20 -1.15 -11.81
C LYS A 6 -12.86 0.22 -11.97
N GLN A 7 -14.16 0.32 -11.70
CA GLN A 7 -14.88 1.59 -11.75
C GLN A 7 -14.37 2.57 -10.70
N ILE A 8 -14.16 2.10 -9.46
CA ILE A 8 -13.64 2.94 -8.37
C ILE A 8 -12.21 3.40 -8.67
N VAL A 9 -11.33 2.50 -9.14
CA VAL A 9 -9.96 2.87 -9.56
C VAL A 9 -9.98 3.98 -10.61
N LYS A 10 -10.88 3.89 -11.60
CA LYS A 10 -11.05 4.91 -12.64
C LYS A 10 -11.61 6.22 -12.08
N LYS A 11 -12.54 6.14 -11.13
CA LYS A 11 -13.18 7.30 -10.47
C LYS A 11 -12.19 8.06 -9.59
N ASP A 12 -11.38 7.34 -8.82
CA ASP A 12 -10.41 7.90 -7.87
C ASP A 12 -9.11 8.34 -8.55
N THR A 13 -9.03 8.22 -9.88
CA THR A 13 -7.90 8.67 -10.71
C THR A 13 -6.56 8.13 -10.21
N LEU A 14 -6.55 6.89 -9.72
CA LEU A 14 -5.33 6.25 -9.21
C LEU A 14 -4.44 5.88 -10.39
N THR A 15 -3.35 6.62 -10.56
CA THR A 15 -2.43 6.45 -11.71
C THR A 15 -1.37 5.38 -11.49
N TRP A 16 -1.15 4.95 -10.24
CA TRP A 16 -0.19 3.89 -9.91
C TRP A 16 -0.80 2.49 -10.07
N THR A 17 0.07 1.48 -10.18
CA THR A 17 -0.32 0.07 -10.36
C THR A 17 -1.30 -0.40 -9.28
N GLN A 18 -2.46 -0.88 -9.71
CA GLN A 18 -3.48 -1.47 -8.84
C GLN A 18 -3.56 -2.98 -9.07
N VAL A 19 -3.57 -3.75 -7.98
CA VAL A 19 -3.80 -5.19 -7.99
C VAL A 19 -4.84 -5.56 -6.94
N CYS A 20 -5.71 -6.53 -7.25
CA CYS A 20 -6.72 -7.03 -6.32
C CYS A 20 -7.04 -8.49 -6.64
N ASP A 21 -6.90 -9.36 -5.65
CA ASP A 21 -7.21 -10.80 -5.75
C ASP A 21 -8.68 -11.12 -5.39
N LEU A 22 -9.49 -10.09 -5.09
CA LEU A 22 -10.90 -10.16 -4.69
C LEU A 22 -11.18 -11.07 -3.48
N SER A 23 -10.14 -11.45 -2.73
CA SER A 23 -10.25 -12.35 -1.58
C SER A 23 -10.56 -11.61 -0.27
N GLY A 24 -10.57 -10.27 -0.31
CA GLY A 24 -10.90 -9.42 0.84
C GLY A 24 -10.01 -9.71 2.05
N TRP A 25 -10.61 -9.76 3.25
CA TRP A 25 -9.91 -10.08 4.50
C TRP A 25 -9.31 -11.49 4.55
N ASN A 26 -9.74 -12.41 3.66
CA ASN A 26 -9.20 -13.77 3.59
C ASN A 26 -7.95 -13.87 2.72
N SER A 27 -7.50 -12.78 2.08
CA SER A 27 -6.29 -12.79 1.26
C SER A 27 -5.07 -13.17 2.10
N ASN A 28 -4.18 -13.96 1.50
CA ASN A 28 -2.91 -14.33 2.11
C ASN A 28 -2.04 -13.09 2.43
N ILE A 29 -2.17 -12.02 1.62
CA ILE A 29 -1.36 -10.80 1.79
C ILE A 29 -1.72 -10.06 3.09
N VAL A 30 -3.00 -10.08 3.49
CA VAL A 30 -3.49 -9.47 4.74
C VAL A 30 -2.78 -10.11 5.93
N LYS A 31 -2.63 -11.43 5.93
CA LYS A 31 -1.93 -12.17 6.99
C LYS A 31 -0.42 -11.94 6.95
N GLN A 32 0.19 -12.07 5.77
CA GLN A 32 1.64 -11.93 5.59
C GLN A 32 2.17 -10.57 6.03
N TYR A 33 1.43 -9.51 5.74
CA TYR A 33 1.79 -8.15 6.10
C TYR A 33 1.08 -7.64 7.36
N ALA A 34 0.39 -8.53 8.09
CA ALA A 34 -0.32 -8.21 9.34
C ALA A 34 -1.24 -6.98 9.24
N VAL A 35 -1.97 -6.84 8.14
CA VAL A 35 -2.94 -5.75 7.94
C VAL A 35 -4.15 -5.97 8.85
N ARG A 36 -4.37 -5.05 9.80
CA ARG A 36 -5.45 -5.15 10.80
C ARG A 36 -6.64 -4.23 10.52
N GLU A 37 -6.40 -3.15 9.82
CA GLU A 37 -7.38 -2.12 9.52
C GLU A 37 -7.09 -1.48 8.16
N LEU A 38 -8.09 -0.79 7.61
CA LEU A 38 -7.96 0.00 6.39
C LEU A 38 -8.34 1.45 6.71
N PRO A 39 -7.67 2.45 6.10
CA PRO A 39 -6.56 2.32 5.16
C PRO A 39 -5.24 1.93 5.83
N ALA A 40 -4.45 1.09 5.17
CA ALA A 40 -3.10 0.70 5.60
C ALA A 40 -2.06 1.05 4.54
N ASN A 41 -0.85 1.39 4.97
CA ASN A 41 0.30 1.58 4.10
C ASN A 41 1.52 0.83 4.61
N ILE A 42 2.37 0.38 3.69
CA ILE A 42 3.58 -0.39 3.99
C ILE A 42 4.68 0.12 3.07
N LEU A 43 5.83 0.43 3.67
CA LEU A 43 7.01 0.85 2.93
C LEU A 43 8.03 -0.27 2.94
N ILE A 44 8.47 -0.65 1.74
CA ILE A 44 9.41 -1.76 1.50
C ILE A 44 10.64 -1.18 0.78
N ASN A 45 11.84 -1.56 1.22
CA ASN A 45 13.08 -1.15 0.56
C ASN A 45 13.43 -2.04 -0.65
N SER A 46 14.48 -1.68 -1.39
CA SER A 46 14.96 -2.44 -2.56
C SER A 46 15.40 -3.87 -2.25
N LYS A 47 15.70 -4.19 -0.98
CA LYS A 47 16.05 -5.54 -0.51
C LYS A 47 14.83 -6.36 -0.09
N GLY A 48 13.61 -5.85 -0.29
CA GLY A 48 12.37 -6.52 0.08
C GLY A 48 12.04 -6.48 1.58
N LYS A 49 12.73 -5.65 2.37
CA LYS A 49 12.47 -5.51 3.81
C LYS A 49 11.44 -4.42 4.07
N VAL A 50 10.45 -4.72 4.92
CA VAL A 50 9.52 -3.73 5.45
C VAL A 50 10.28 -2.77 6.38
N ILE A 51 10.27 -1.49 6.04
CA ILE A 51 10.95 -0.41 6.79
C ILE A 51 9.96 0.51 7.53
N ALA A 52 8.66 0.39 7.22
CA ALA A 52 7.60 1.12 7.88
C ALA A 52 6.22 0.52 7.60
N GLN A 53 5.27 0.74 8.52
CA GLN A 53 3.86 0.39 8.37
C GLN A 53 2.99 1.49 9.00
N ASN A 54 1.81 1.74 8.42
CA ASN A 54 0.78 2.67 8.90
C ASN A 54 1.32 4.07 9.25
N ILE A 55 2.18 4.61 8.39
CA ILE A 55 2.75 5.93 8.59
C ILE A 55 1.71 7.00 8.22
N GLY A 56 1.53 8.00 9.08
CA GLY A 56 0.73 9.18 8.76
C GLY A 56 1.35 10.04 7.64
N ARG A 57 0.53 10.91 7.03
CA ARG A 57 0.95 11.76 5.91
C ARG A 57 2.18 12.60 6.23
N ASP A 58 2.20 13.26 7.39
CA ASP A 58 3.29 14.18 7.74
C ASP A 58 4.62 13.43 7.94
N SER A 59 4.56 12.31 8.66
CA SER A 59 5.70 11.42 8.85
C SER A 59 6.18 10.81 7.52
N LEU A 60 5.28 10.53 6.59
CA LEU A 60 5.64 10.03 5.26
C LEU A 60 6.41 11.09 4.46
N SER A 61 5.92 12.33 4.43
CA SER A 61 6.57 13.45 3.71
C SER A 61 7.99 13.73 4.22
N VAL A 62 8.27 13.48 5.50
CA VAL A 62 9.63 13.65 6.08
C VAL A 62 10.53 12.44 5.78
N ARG A 63 9.98 11.23 5.77
CA ARG A 63 10.75 9.99 5.68
C ARG A 63 11.07 9.60 4.24
N LEU A 64 10.19 9.90 3.29
CA LEU A 64 10.34 9.54 1.88
C LEU A 64 11.59 10.19 1.24
N PRO A 65 11.85 11.51 1.39
CA PRO A 65 13.02 12.14 0.78
C PRO A 65 14.33 11.53 1.29
N LYS A 66 14.46 11.32 2.60
CA LYS A 66 15.64 10.72 3.22
C LYS A 66 15.96 9.33 2.65
N LEU A 67 14.94 8.50 2.47
CA LEU A 67 15.10 7.15 1.91
C LEU A 67 15.43 7.13 0.42
N LEU A 68 15.11 8.21 -0.30
CA LEU A 68 15.43 8.36 -1.73
C LEU A 68 16.82 8.97 -1.95
N GLU A 69 17.33 9.74 -0.99
CA GLU A 69 18.68 10.30 -0.96
C GLU A 69 19.74 9.26 -0.60
N GLU A 70 19.41 8.25 0.21
CA GLU A 70 20.29 7.13 0.62
C GLU A 70 20.58 6.11 -0.51
N LYS A 71 20.56 6.54 -1.78
CA LYS A 71 20.85 5.68 -2.95
C LYS A 71 22.33 5.32 -3.09
#